data_AF-A0A9X0TQC4-F1
#
_entry.id   AF-A0A9X0TQC4-F1
#
_cell.length_a   1.000
_cell.length_b   1.000
_cell.length_c   1.000
_cell.angle_alpha   90.00
_cell.angle_beta   90.00
_cell.angle_gamma   90.00
#
_symmetry.space_group_name_H-M   'P 1'
#
loop_
_entity.id
_entity.type
_entity.pdbx_description
1 polymer ?
#
loop_
_entity_poly.entity_id
_entity_poly.type
_entity_poly.pdbx_seq_one_letter_code
_entity_poly.pdbx_strand_id
1 'polypeptide(L)'
;MDTTPTLTIAEIISRAGGPKAIADASRLTVDPFSKDAVYKWAKGGIPDRHWPIIIALTNLEVSAIYSANLAARGNVFPQLFHEAAE
;
A
#
# COMPACT_ATOMS: atom_id res chain seq x y z
N MET A 1 9.20 -14.97 -20.95
CA MET A 1 9.16 -15.11 -19.47
C MET A 1 9.11 -13.70 -18.93
N ASP A 2 7.91 -13.14 -18.85
CA ASP A 2 7.70 -11.77 -18.38
C ASP A 2 7.85 -11.76 -16.85
N THR A 3 9.09 -11.61 -16.39
CA THR A 3 9.38 -11.23 -15.02
C THR A 3 8.98 -9.77 -14.85
N THR A 4 7.68 -9.51 -14.71
CA THR A 4 7.22 -8.19 -14.27
C THR A 4 7.83 -7.96 -12.89
N PRO A 5 8.72 -6.97 -12.71
CA PRO A 5 9.33 -6.73 -11.41
C PRO A 5 8.22 -6.46 -10.39
N THR A 6 8.28 -7.15 -9.25
CA THR A 6 7.35 -6.93 -8.14
C THR A 6 7.46 -5.48 -7.70
N LEU A 7 6.37 -4.73 -7.88
CA LEU A 7 6.31 -3.33 -7.46
C LEU A 7 6.34 -3.24 -5.94
N THR A 8 7.02 -2.22 -5.42
CA THR A 8 6.93 -1.83 -4.02
C THR A 8 5.66 -1.00 -3.78
N ILE A 9 5.20 -0.95 -2.52
CA ILE A 9 4.08 -0.08 -2.15
C ILE A 9 4.37 1.40 -2.41
N ALA A 10 5.63 1.82 -2.23
CA ALA A 10 6.05 3.19 -2.53
C ALA A 10 5.91 3.52 -4.03
N GLU A 11 6.27 2.60 -4.92
CA GLU A 11 6.08 2.77 -6.36
C GLU A 11 4.60 2.78 -6.75
N ILE A 12 3.77 1.93 -6.15
CA ILE A 12 2.33 1.94 -6.36
C ILE A 12 1.73 3.29 -5.95
N ILE A 13 2.10 3.79 -4.77
CA ILE A 13 1.66 5.11 -4.28
C ILE A 13 2.12 6.21 -5.24
N SER A 14 3.36 6.16 -5.72
CA SER A 14 3.89 7.13 -6.67
C SER A 14 3.13 7.12 -8.00
N ARG A 15 2.86 5.94 -8.57
CA ARG A 15 2.07 5.77 -9.80
C ARG A 15 0.64 6.27 -9.66
N ALA A 16 0.06 6.18 -8.48
CA ALA A 16 -1.28 6.68 -8.19
C ALA A 16 -1.35 8.22 -8.03
N GLY A 17 -0.25 8.95 -8.31
CA GLY A 17 -0.17 10.39 -8.14
C GLY A 17 0.23 10.84 -6.73
N GLY A 18 0.67 9.91 -5.90
CA GLY A 18 1.18 10.17 -4.55
C GLY A 18 0.09 10.23 -3.46
N PRO A 19 0.51 10.35 -2.18
CA PRO A 19 -0.37 10.25 -1.02
C PRO A 19 -1.55 11.22 -1.03
N LYS A 20 -1.32 12.44 -1.54
CA LYS A 20 -2.35 13.48 -1.62
C LYS A 20 -3.44 13.11 -2.63
N ALA A 21 -3.07 12.67 -3.82
CA ALA A 21 -4.03 12.29 -4.87
C ALA A 21 -4.91 11.12 -4.42
N ILE A 22 -4.30 10.10 -3.78
CA ILE A 22 -5.01 8.94 -3.27
C ILE A 22 -6.00 9.34 -2.15
N ALA A 23 -5.56 10.18 -1.21
CA ALA A 23 -6.43 10.68 -0.15
C ALA A 23 -7.58 11.53 -0.70
N ASP A 24 -7.29 12.42 -1.67
CA ASP A 24 -8.31 13.25 -2.30
C ASP A 24 -9.33 12.40 -3.09
N ALA A 25 -8.91 11.32 -3.74
CA ALA A 25 -9.80 10.36 -4.40
C ALA A 25 -10.72 9.60 -3.43
N SER A 26 -10.28 9.41 -2.17
CA SER A 26 -11.08 8.72 -1.14
C SER A 26 -12.22 9.57 -0.58
N ARG A 27 -12.21 10.90 -0.76
CA ARG A 27 -13.16 11.84 -0.13
C ARG A 27 -14.63 11.57 -0.46
N LEU A 28 -14.90 10.95 -1.60
CA LEU A 28 -16.26 10.63 -2.06
C LEU A 28 -16.67 9.19 -1.74
N THR A 29 -15.86 8.46 -0.98
CA THR A 29 -16.13 7.08 -0.57
C THR A 29 -16.72 7.00 0.83
N VAL A 30 -17.23 5.83 1.21
CA VAL A 30 -17.84 5.58 2.52
C VAL A 30 -16.82 5.64 3.66
N ASP A 31 -15.54 5.41 3.39
CA ASP A 31 -14.44 5.40 4.37
C ASP A 31 -13.25 6.23 3.85
N PRO A 32 -13.34 7.58 3.91
CA PRO A 32 -12.27 8.46 3.46
C PRO A 32 -11.07 8.38 4.40
N PHE A 33 -9.86 8.54 3.86
CA PHE A 33 -8.63 8.47 4.64
C PHE A 33 -7.71 9.67 4.37
N SER A 34 -6.84 9.96 5.34
CA SER A 34 -5.88 11.06 5.24
C SER A 34 -4.64 10.67 4.45
N LYS A 35 -3.90 11.66 3.94
CA LYS A 35 -2.58 11.46 3.32
C LYS A 35 -1.61 10.70 4.25
N ASP A 36 -1.71 10.93 5.57
CA ASP A 36 -0.86 10.30 6.58
C ASP A 36 -1.16 8.80 6.72
N ALA A 37 -2.41 8.39 6.50
CA ALA A 37 -2.75 6.97 6.40
C ALA A 37 -2.01 6.32 5.21
N VAL A 38 -2.00 6.99 4.06
CA VAL A 38 -1.30 6.51 2.85
C VAL A 38 0.20 6.39 3.07
N TYR A 39 0.84 7.35 3.75
CA TYR A 39 2.26 7.25 4.11
C TYR A 39 2.59 6.00 4.95
N LYS A 40 1.68 5.58 5.84
CA LYS A 40 1.86 4.38 6.67
C LYS A 40 1.80 3.08 5.84
N TRP A 41 1.09 3.08 4.71
CA TRP A 41 0.98 1.91 3.86
C TRP A 41 2.31 1.48 3.26
N ALA A 42 3.26 2.40 3.06
CA ALA A 42 4.58 2.08 2.54
C ALA A 42 5.33 1.01 3.37
N LYS A 43 5.02 0.89 4.67
CA LYS A 43 5.63 -0.10 5.59
C LYS A 43 4.77 -1.34 5.80
N GLY A 44 3.44 -1.19 5.87
CA GLY A 44 2.52 -2.28 6.25
C GLY A 44 1.69 -2.88 5.10
N GLY A 45 1.75 -2.27 3.91
CA GLY A 45 0.86 -2.56 2.80
C GLY A 45 -0.40 -1.70 2.77
N ILE A 46 -1.10 -1.75 1.64
CA ILE A 46 -2.35 -1.04 1.37
C ILE A 46 -3.51 -1.92 1.87
N PRO A 47 -4.42 -1.43 2.72
CA PRO A 47 -5.58 -2.20 3.14
C PRO A 47 -6.51 -2.54 1.96
N ASP A 48 -6.98 -3.79 1.92
CA ASP A 48 -7.75 -4.38 0.81
C ASP A 48 -8.98 -3.57 0.42
N ARG A 49 -9.68 -2.98 1.40
CA ARG A 49 -10.84 -2.10 1.19
C ARG A 49 -10.55 -0.85 0.36
N HIS A 50 -9.28 -0.43 0.27
CA HIS A 50 -8.86 0.76 -0.49
C HIS A 50 -8.25 0.40 -1.85
N TRP A 51 -8.11 -0.88 -2.19
CA TRP A 51 -7.56 -1.30 -3.49
C TRP A 51 -8.35 -0.78 -4.69
N PRO A 52 -9.70 -0.69 -4.68
CA PRO A 52 -10.44 -0.14 -5.81
C PRO A 52 -10.00 1.28 -6.19
N ILE A 53 -9.65 2.12 -5.21
CA ILE A 53 -9.15 3.48 -5.45
C ILE A 53 -7.78 3.42 -6.14
N ILE A 54 -6.89 2.54 -5.67
CA ILE A 54 -5.56 2.37 -6.26
C ILE A 54 -5.65 1.84 -7.69
N ILE A 55 -6.50 0.85 -7.93
CA ILE A 55 -6.76 0.30 -9.26
C ILE A 55 -7.28 1.39 -10.19
N ALA A 56 -8.26 2.18 -9.75
CA ALA A 56 -8.81 3.29 -10.54
C ALA A 56 -7.75 4.35 -10.89
N LEU A 57 -6.79 4.63 -10.00
CA LEU A 57 -5.74 5.63 -10.22
C LEU A 57 -4.55 5.12 -11.04
N THR A 58 -4.28 3.81 -11.04
CA THR A 58 -3.04 3.23 -11.60
C THR A 58 -3.26 2.26 -12.73
N ASN A 59 -4.50 1.78 -12.90
CA ASN A 59 -4.86 0.67 -13.79
C ASN A 59 -4.02 -0.60 -13.54
N LEU A 60 -3.60 -0.81 -12.28
CA LEU A 60 -2.91 -2.03 -11.87
C LEU A 60 -3.90 -3.16 -11.62
N GLU A 61 -3.45 -4.37 -11.89
CA GLU A 61 -4.15 -5.60 -11.52
C GLU A 61 -4.12 -5.80 -10.00
N VAL A 62 -5.16 -6.46 -9.47
CA VAL A 62 -5.26 -6.87 -8.06
C VAL A 62 -4.03 -7.67 -7.61
N SER A 63 -3.52 -8.54 -8.49
CA SER A 63 -2.34 -9.38 -8.23
C SER A 63 -1.08 -8.54 -7.94
N ALA A 64 -0.90 -7.41 -8.62
CA ALA A 64 0.25 -6.54 -8.40
C ALA A 64 0.22 -5.89 -7.01
N ILE A 65 -0.96 -5.44 -6.56
CA ILE A 65 -1.15 -4.87 -5.22
C ILE A 65 -0.94 -5.95 -4.16
N TYR A 66 -1.49 -7.14 -4.38
CA TYR A 66 -1.33 -8.27 -3.47
C TYR A 66 0.14 -8.68 -3.31
N SER A 67 0.88 -8.86 -4.41
CA SER A 67 2.30 -9.18 -4.38
C SER A 67 3.13 -8.11 -3.68
N ALA A 68 2.83 -6.82 -3.89
CA ALA A 68 3.48 -5.72 -3.19
C ALA A 68 3.20 -5.74 -1.68
N ASN A 69 1.96 -6.05 -1.28
CA ASN A 69 1.59 -6.18 0.13
C ASN A 69 2.31 -7.34 0.81
N LEU A 70 2.41 -8.48 0.13
CA LEU A 70 3.17 -9.63 0.63
C LEU A 70 4.65 -9.28 0.81
N ALA A 71 5.25 -8.61 -0.16
CA ALA A 71 6.64 -8.15 -0.06
C ALA A 71 6.85 -7.15 1.09
N ALA A 72 5.92 -6.19 1.26
CA ALA A 72 5.98 -5.22 2.34
C ALA A 72 5.90 -5.89 3.72
N ARG A 73 4.97 -6.83 3.91
CA ARG A 73 4.79 -7.57 5.18
C ARG A 73 5.91 -8.57 5.45
N GLY A 74 6.45 -9.20 4.41
CA GLY A 74 7.62 -10.07 4.50
C GLY A 74 8.86 -9.34 5.02
N ASN A 75 8.91 -8.01 4.88
CA ASN A 75 9.97 -7.16 5.41
C ASN A 75 9.73 -6.71 6.87
N VAL A 76 8.61 -7.10 7.51
CA VAL A 76 8.19 -6.62 8.85
C VAL A 76 8.43 -7.66 9.97
N PHE A 77 9.05 -8.82 9.69
CA PHE A 77 9.49 -9.75 10.75
C PHE A 77 10.93 -10.24 10.51
N PRO A 78 11.88 -10.12 11.47
CA PRO A 78 11.69 -10.04 12.93
C PRO A 78 12.43 -8.84 13.60
N GLN A 79 11.74 -7.76 14.00
CA GLN A 79 12.29 -6.81 14.98
C GLN A 79 11.25 -6.22 15.97
N LEU A 80 10.05 -6.80 16.09
CA LEU A 80 9.05 -6.35 17.08
C LEU A 80 8.68 -7.46 18.09
N PHE A 81 9.71 -8.11 18.64
CA PHE A 81 9.65 -8.80 19.92
C PHE A 81 11.00 -8.60 20.66
N HIS A 82 11.26 -7.36 21.09
CA HIS A 82 12.29 -7.09 22.09
C HIS A 82 11.81 -5.99 23.04
N GLU A 83 11.00 -6.40 24.02
CA GLU A 83 10.78 -5.83 25.36
C GLU A 83 9.61 -6.66 25.94
N ALA A 84 9.69 -7.36 27.08
CA ALA A 84 10.54 -7.16 28.25
C ALA A 84 11.05 -8.51 28.80
N ALA A 85 12.34 -8.55 29.13
CA ALA A 85 12.88 -9.46 30.11
C ALA A 85 13.42 -8.61 31.28
N GLU A 86 12.95 -8.98 32.46
CA GLU A 86 13.32 -8.57 33.83
C GLU A 86 12.85 -7.19 34.34
#